data_AF-A0A0K0XAM8-F1
#
_entry.id   AF-A0A0K0XAM8-F1
#
_cell.length_a   1.000
_cell.length_b   1.000
_cell.length_c   1.000
_cell.angle_alpha   90.00
_cell.angle_beta   90.00
_cell.angle_gamma   90.00
#
_symmetry.space_group_name_H-M   'P 1'
#
loop_
_entity.id
_entity.type
_entity.pdbx_description
1 polymer ?
#
loop_
_entity_poly.entity_id
_entity_poly.type
_entity_poly.pdbx_seq_one_letter_code
_entity_poly.pdbx_strand_id
1 'polypeptide(L)'
;MWCPSATLSMWANAWLAGVAAPDDVLDALSLWAPTHSVTAYDSAAAGRTGLPWPELEDSGSVSLLQTLRTAVGRTSSMPAITIAQPVPGDVRGLPAGTQFQRDALAVGEAVVVTHDDLDGVGLVPEFTYDEFGDTDLDSVFEPESRFEPEPRALSWTVYSVPRIPAGPYIGLGEAEYELRDAVRSAADALVTLRAGVGFDAEDPRGMVEQILAAGRAHRIPDHAPTRAVRVLENAAHVDAIIAVSSGLIPSGLQSASEVQIADEALRPLSRVVRTARMAALEAILHSAWRG
;
A
#
# COMPACT_ATOMS: atom_id res chain seq x y z
N MET A 1 -5.37 4.32 -0.61
CA MET A 1 -4.25 4.96 0.12
C MET A 1 -2.93 4.69 -0.61
N TRP A 2 -2.04 5.68 -0.63
CA TRP A 2 -0.66 5.51 -1.08
C TRP A 2 0.10 4.61 -0.11
N CYS A 3 1.00 3.77 -0.62
CA CYS A 3 1.89 2.98 0.23
C CYS A 3 3.23 2.74 -0.49
N PRO A 4 4.30 2.42 0.26
CA PRO A 4 5.60 2.08 -0.32
C PRO A 4 5.51 1.00 -1.40
N SER A 5 4.73 -0.07 -1.19
CA SER A 5 4.60 -1.16 -2.16
C SER A 5 4.00 -0.71 -3.49
N ALA A 6 3.05 0.23 -3.46
CA ALA A 6 2.42 0.77 -4.65
C ALA A 6 3.40 1.64 -5.42
N THR A 7 4.12 2.49 -4.69
CA THR A 7 5.19 3.35 -5.23
C THR A 7 6.27 2.50 -5.90
N LEU A 8 6.80 1.51 -5.17
CA LEU A 8 7.83 0.60 -5.67
C LEU A 8 7.35 -0.14 -6.93
N SER A 9 6.13 -0.69 -6.92
CA SER A 9 5.60 -1.45 -8.04
C SER A 9 5.41 -0.59 -9.29
N MET A 10 4.86 0.62 -9.17
CA MET A 10 4.67 1.52 -10.32
C MET A 10 5.99 1.97 -10.92
N TRP A 11 6.89 2.49 -10.09
CA TRP A 11 8.16 3.05 -10.57
C TRP A 11 9.14 1.96 -11.02
N ALA A 12 9.20 0.81 -10.34
CA ALA A 12 10.06 -0.29 -10.77
C ALA A 12 9.60 -0.90 -12.11
N ASN A 13 8.29 -1.03 -12.37
CA ASN A 13 7.81 -1.44 -13.69
C ASN A 13 8.12 -0.40 -14.77
N ALA A 14 7.95 0.90 -14.48
CA ALA A 14 8.30 1.99 -15.39
C ALA A 14 9.78 1.92 -15.81
N TRP A 15 10.64 1.71 -14.81
CA TRP A 15 12.08 1.59 -15.00
C TRP A 15 12.46 0.33 -15.79
N LEU A 16 11.89 -0.83 -15.45
CA LEU A 16 12.15 -2.08 -16.15
C LEU A 16 11.62 -2.08 -17.59
N ALA A 17 10.55 -1.34 -17.86
CA ALA A 17 10.03 -1.10 -19.20
C ALA A 17 10.82 -0.04 -19.99
N GLY A 18 11.79 0.65 -19.36
CA GLY A 18 12.62 1.67 -20.00
C GLY A 18 11.94 3.03 -20.19
N VAL A 19 10.80 3.28 -19.51
CA VAL A 19 10.06 4.55 -19.55
C VAL A 19 10.32 5.44 -18.33
N ALA A 20 11.22 5.03 -17.43
CA ALA A 20 11.73 5.81 -16.31
C ALA A 20 13.21 5.46 -16.03
N ALA A 21 13.94 6.37 -15.40
CA ALA A 21 15.30 6.13 -14.94
C ALA A 21 15.30 5.36 -13.59
N PRO A 22 16.40 4.67 -13.23
CA PRO A 22 16.54 4.08 -11.88
C PRO A 22 16.41 5.13 -10.78
N ASP A 23 16.90 6.36 -11.02
CA ASP A 23 16.86 7.46 -10.06
C ASP A 23 15.41 7.90 -9.77
N ASP A 24 14.50 7.82 -10.75
CA ASP A 24 13.09 8.14 -10.53
C ASP A 24 12.45 7.18 -9.50
N VAL A 25 12.89 5.92 -9.46
CA VAL A 25 12.44 4.95 -8.45
C VAL A 25 12.94 5.35 -7.07
N LEU A 26 14.20 5.74 -6.95
CA LEU A 26 14.82 6.14 -5.69
C LEU A 26 14.20 7.45 -5.16
N ASP A 27 14.01 8.44 -6.03
CA ASP A 27 13.37 9.72 -5.70
C ASP A 27 11.91 9.54 -5.25
N ALA A 28 11.18 8.60 -5.87
CA ALA A 28 9.81 8.30 -5.45
C ALA A 28 9.76 7.60 -4.09
N LEU A 29 10.72 6.72 -3.81
CA LEU A 29 10.83 6.00 -2.55
C LEU A 29 11.32 6.88 -1.40
N SER A 30 12.21 7.84 -1.66
CA SER A 30 12.77 8.73 -0.63
C SER A 30 11.73 9.62 0.06
N LEU A 31 10.53 9.72 -0.51
CA LEU A 31 9.37 10.38 0.11
C LEU A 31 8.77 9.56 1.28
N TRP A 32 9.07 8.27 1.36
CA TRP A 32 8.60 7.38 2.44
C TRP A 32 9.57 7.32 3.61
N ALA A 33 10.88 7.26 3.35
CA ALA A 33 11.92 7.31 4.36
C ALA A 33 13.24 7.76 3.72
N PRO A 34 14.14 8.42 4.46
CA PRO A 34 15.42 8.86 3.91
C PRO A 34 16.38 7.70 3.63
N THR A 35 16.25 6.58 4.35
CA THR A 35 17.11 5.39 4.19
C THR A 35 16.28 4.17 3.86
N HIS A 36 16.73 3.39 2.88
CA HIS A 36 16.11 2.13 2.50
C HIS A 36 17.12 1.00 2.57
N SER A 37 16.71 -0.15 3.11
CA SER A 37 17.51 -1.38 3.10
C SER A 37 16.73 -2.55 2.52
N VAL A 38 17.44 -3.59 2.09
CA VAL A 38 16.84 -4.83 1.61
C VAL A 38 17.61 -6.03 2.18
N THR A 39 16.87 -7.04 2.65
CA THR A 39 17.43 -8.25 3.26
C THR A 39 16.67 -9.49 2.79
N ALA A 40 17.34 -10.64 2.74
CA ALA A 40 16.68 -11.91 2.44
C ALA A 40 16.15 -12.53 3.74
N TYR A 41 14.93 -13.07 3.70
CA TYR A 41 14.32 -13.83 4.79
C TYR A 41 14.79 -15.29 4.83
N ASP A 42 15.11 -15.85 3.67
CA ASP A 42 15.52 -17.23 3.51
C ASP A 42 16.60 -17.39 2.43
N SER A 43 17.31 -18.52 2.44
CA SER A 43 18.40 -18.80 1.49
C SER A 43 17.94 -18.91 0.03
N ALA A 44 16.68 -19.29 -0.21
CA ALA A 44 16.13 -19.37 -1.57
C ALA A 44 15.85 -17.97 -2.13
N ALA A 45 15.37 -17.04 -1.31
CA ALA A 45 15.20 -15.63 -1.64
C ALA A 45 16.57 -15.00 -1.96
N ALA A 46 17.58 -15.25 -1.11
CA ALA A 46 18.95 -14.80 -1.34
C ALA A 46 19.50 -15.28 -2.68
N GLY A 47 19.37 -16.59 -2.97
CA GLY A 47 19.81 -17.17 -4.24
C GLY A 47 19.12 -16.61 -5.47
N ARG A 48 17.85 -16.20 -5.36
CA ARG A 48 17.06 -15.60 -6.48
C ARG A 48 17.33 -14.12 -6.69
N THR A 49 17.90 -13.43 -5.70
CA THR A 49 18.05 -11.97 -5.71
C THR A 49 19.49 -11.49 -5.64
N GLY A 50 20.44 -12.38 -5.33
CA GLY A 50 21.84 -12.04 -5.11
C GLY A 50 22.11 -11.35 -3.78
N LEU A 51 21.14 -11.36 -2.85
CA LEU A 51 21.31 -10.82 -1.50
C LEU A 51 22.23 -11.71 -0.64
N PRO A 52 22.96 -11.13 0.34
CA PRO A 52 23.77 -11.90 1.27
C PRO A 52 22.90 -12.79 2.18
N TRP A 53 23.44 -13.94 2.56
CA TRP A 53 22.83 -14.88 3.52
C TRP A 53 23.91 -15.80 4.12
N PRO A 54 23.91 -16.12 5.43
CA PRO A 54 22.93 -15.71 6.46
C PRO A 54 23.29 -14.38 7.15
N GLU A 55 24.35 -13.71 6.70
CA GLU A 55 24.76 -12.41 7.23
C GLU A 55 23.72 -11.35 6.84
N LEU A 56 22.93 -10.93 7.82
CA LEU A 56 21.85 -9.92 7.68
C LEU A 56 22.44 -8.51 7.62
N GLU A 57 23.36 -8.27 6.69
CA GLU A 57 23.81 -6.91 6.40
C GLU A 57 22.72 -6.21 5.59
N ASP A 58 22.12 -5.17 6.19
CA ASP A 58 21.16 -4.28 5.53
C ASP A 58 21.80 -3.68 4.27
N SER A 59 21.45 -4.25 3.13
CA SER A 59 21.97 -3.79 1.84
C SER A 59 21.23 -2.52 1.45
N GLY A 60 21.95 -1.42 1.23
CA GLY A 60 21.36 -0.10 0.99
C GLY A 60 20.47 0.01 -0.26
N SER A 61 19.89 1.20 -0.48
CA SER A 61 18.88 1.46 -1.53
C SER A 61 19.25 1.03 -2.95
N VAL A 62 20.53 1.15 -3.34
CA VAL A 62 21.01 0.68 -4.66
C VAL A 62 20.87 -0.84 -4.82
N SER A 63 21.05 -1.59 -3.73
CA SER A 63 20.88 -3.04 -3.73
C SER A 63 19.43 -3.44 -3.99
N LEU A 64 18.44 -2.65 -3.56
CA LEU A 64 17.03 -2.92 -3.85
C LEU A 64 16.76 -2.98 -5.36
N LEU A 65 17.32 -2.03 -6.13
CA LEU A 65 17.20 -2.03 -7.59
C LEU A 65 17.86 -3.26 -8.22
N GLN A 66 19.03 -3.67 -7.72
CA GLN A 66 19.71 -4.88 -8.18
C GLN A 66 18.93 -6.15 -7.82
N THR A 67 18.38 -6.23 -6.61
CA THR A 67 17.49 -7.30 -6.14
C THR A 67 16.30 -7.46 -7.09
N LEU A 68 15.59 -6.38 -7.39
CA LEU A 68 14.43 -6.41 -8.28
C LEU A 68 14.80 -6.86 -9.70
N ARG A 69 15.88 -6.30 -10.26
CA ARG A 69 16.34 -6.70 -11.60
C ARG A 69 16.75 -8.18 -11.66
N THR A 70 17.41 -8.67 -10.62
CA THR A 70 17.85 -10.07 -10.54
C THR A 70 16.64 -10.99 -10.40
N ALA A 71 15.67 -10.62 -9.56
CA ALA A 71 14.45 -11.38 -9.32
C ALA A 71 13.53 -11.46 -10.56
N VAL A 72 13.41 -10.38 -11.33
CA VAL A 72 12.59 -10.34 -12.57
C VAL A 72 13.25 -11.15 -13.69
N GLY A 73 14.59 -11.16 -13.76
CA GLY A 73 15.31 -11.81 -14.85
C GLY A 73 15.37 -10.94 -16.12
N ARG A 74 15.69 -11.57 -17.27
CA ARG A 74 16.12 -10.87 -18.49
C ARG A 74 15.03 -10.62 -19.54
N THR A 75 13.84 -11.19 -19.39
CA THR A 75 12.89 -11.36 -20.51
C THR A 75 11.46 -11.01 -20.13
N SER A 76 11.24 -9.88 -19.44
CA SER A 76 9.87 -9.45 -19.16
C SER A 76 9.32 -8.61 -20.31
N SER A 77 8.16 -8.99 -20.86
CA SER A 77 7.39 -8.20 -21.83
C SER A 77 6.08 -7.67 -21.24
N MET A 78 5.89 -7.87 -19.94
CA MET A 78 4.69 -7.60 -19.16
C MET A 78 5.13 -7.17 -17.76
N PRO A 79 4.27 -6.54 -16.94
CA PRO A 79 4.67 -6.19 -15.58
C PRO A 79 4.92 -7.45 -14.74
N ALA A 80 6.18 -7.68 -14.35
CA ALA A 80 6.59 -8.77 -13.45
C ALA A 80 6.47 -8.41 -11.97
N ILE A 81 6.38 -7.12 -11.65
CA ILE A 81 6.26 -6.63 -10.28
C ILE A 81 4.80 -6.24 -10.07
N THR A 82 4.15 -6.83 -9.08
CA THR A 82 2.74 -6.58 -8.73
C THR A 82 2.62 -6.25 -7.26
N ILE A 83 1.51 -5.62 -6.89
CA ILE A 83 1.19 -5.27 -5.50
C ILE A 83 0.12 -6.20 -4.95
N ALA A 84 0.22 -6.51 -3.65
CA ALA A 84 -0.86 -7.08 -2.86
C ALA A 84 -1.15 -6.17 -1.66
N GLN A 85 -2.44 -5.99 -1.34
CA GLN A 85 -2.89 -5.25 -0.16
C GLN A 85 -3.86 -6.12 0.66
N PRO A 86 -3.32 -7.11 1.37
CA PRO A 86 -4.12 -8.04 2.15
C PRO A 86 -4.80 -7.35 3.34
N VAL A 87 -5.96 -7.87 3.72
CA VAL A 87 -6.63 -7.53 4.97
C VAL A 87 -7.19 -8.82 5.59
N PRO A 88 -7.51 -8.85 6.90
CA PRO A 88 -8.19 -9.99 7.50
C PRO A 88 -9.44 -10.39 6.70
N GLY A 89 -9.50 -11.66 6.27
CA GLY A 89 -10.59 -12.21 5.46
C GLY A 89 -10.45 -12.08 3.94
N ASP A 90 -9.47 -11.33 3.43
CA ASP A 90 -9.20 -11.24 1.98
C ASP A 90 -7.72 -10.99 1.70
N VAL A 91 -7.03 -12.10 1.43
CA VAL A 91 -5.58 -12.23 1.22
C VAL A 91 -5.24 -12.56 -0.24
N ARG A 92 -6.11 -12.19 -1.18
CA ARG A 92 -5.89 -12.46 -2.61
C ARG A 92 -4.55 -11.86 -3.06
N GLY A 93 -3.85 -12.60 -3.92
CA GLY A 93 -2.52 -12.23 -4.43
C GLY A 93 -1.35 -12.77 -3.59
N LEU A 94 -1.61 -13.42 -2.45
CA LEU A 94 -0.57 -13.99 -1.59
C LEU A 94 -0.57 -15.54 -1.63
N PRO A 95 0.62 -16.17 -1.55
CA PRO A 95 0.74 -17.62 -1.48
C PRO A 95 0.36 -18.11 -0.08
N ALA A 96 -0.73 -18.89 -0.01
CA ALA A 96 -1.30 -19.33 1.26
C ALA A 96 -0.34 -20.21 2.09
N GLY A 97 -0.38 -20.04 3.42
CA GLY A 97 0.38 -20.83 4.39
C GLY A 97 1.85 -20.41 4.55
N THR A 98 2.32 -19.42 3.79
CA THR A 98 3.72 -18.96 3.83
C THR A 98 3.97 -17.95 4.95
N GLN A 99 5.23 -17.76 5.34
CA GLN A 99 5.61 -16.64 6.22
C GLN A 99 5.36 -15.30 5.53
N PHE A 100 5.69 -15.19 4.24
CA PHE A 100 5.40 -14.01 3.43
C PHE A 100 3.93 -13.58 3.55
N GLN A 101 2.97 -14.51 3.50
CA GLN A 101 1.56 -14.18 3.69
C GLN A 101 1.27 -13.58 5.07
N ARG A 102 1.86 -14.12 6.14
CA ARG A 102 1.64 -13.65 7.51
C ARG A 102 2.17 -12.23 7.69
N ASP A 103 3.39 -11.99 7.23
CA ASP A 103 4.04 -10.69 7.40
C ASP A 103 3.40 -9.64 6.50
N ALA A 104 3.07 -9.99 5.25
CA ALA A 104 2.29 -9.13 4.37
C ALA A 104 0.91 -8.78 4.97
N LEU A 105 0.24 -9.72 5.64
CA LEU A 105 -1.04 -9.48 6.31
C LEU A 105 -0.89 -8.59 7.54
N ALA A 106 0.21 -8.73 8.29
CA ALA A 106 0.51 -7.91 9.45
C ALA A 106 0.76 -6.44 9.07
N VAL A 107 1.50 -6.22 7.98
CA VAL A 107 1.78 -4.87 7.44
C VAL A 107 0.60 -4.31 6.62
N GLY A 108 -0.16 -5.18 5.96
CA GLY A 108 -1.28 -4.79 5.08
C GLY A 108 -0.88 -4.47 3.64
N GLU A 109 0.39 -4.66 3.29
CA GLU A 109 0.91 -4.49 1.94
C GLU A 109 2.08 -5.44 1.65
N ALA A 110 2.26 -5.75 0.37
CA ALA A 110 3.41 -6.47 -0.14
C ALA A 110 3.62 -6.22 -1.63
N VAL A 111 4.83 -6.50 -2.09
CA VAL A 111 5.17 -6.60 -3.51
C VAL A 111 5.41 -8.07 -3.85
N VAL A 112 4.94 -8.49 -5.02
CA VAL A 112 5.18 -9.81 -5.58
C VAL A 112 5.93 -9.64 -6.88
N VAL A 113 7.10 -10.25 -6.98
CA VAL A 113 7.90 -10.32 -8.21
C VAL A 113 7.78 -11.71 -8.79
N THR A 114 7.20 -11.81 -9.97
CA THR A 114 7.09 -13.06 -10.72
C THR A 114 8.30 -13.26 -11.63
N HIS A 115 8.60 -14.53 -11.93
CA HIS A 115 9.62 -14.93 -12.89
C HIS A 115 9.01 -15.96 -13.85
N ASP A 116 9.34 -15.88 -15.14
CA ASP A 116 8.71 -16.71 -16.19
C ASP A 116 9.04 -18.19 -16.07
N ASP A 117 10.27 -18.53 -15.68
CA ASP A 117 10.77 -19.91 -15.57
C ASP A 117 10.95 -20.44 -14.14
N LEU A 118 10.94 -19.56 -13.14
CA LEU A 118 11.24 -19.90 -11.75
C LEU A 118 10.04 -19.58 -10.86
N ASP A 119 10.18 -19.97 -9.59
CA ASP A 119 9.40 -19.40 -8.51
C ASP A 119 9.78 -17.92 -8.28
N GLY A 120 8.85 -17.13 -7.71
CA GLY A 120 9.04 -15.69 -7.54
C GLY A 120 9.72 -15.28 -6.23
N VAL A 121 9.71 -13.98 -5.94
CA VAL A 121 10.00 -13.45 -4.60
C VAL A 121 8.90 -12.51 -4.15
N GLY A 122 8.67 -12.45 -2.83
CA GLY A 122 7.77 -11.49 -2.19
C GLY A 122 8.57 -10.50 -1.38
N LEU A 123 8.17 -9.23 -1.34
CA LEU A 123 8.79 -8.20 -0.50
C LEU A 123 7.74 -7.60 0.44
N VAL A 124 8.10 -7.44 1.70
CA VAL A 124 7.27 -6.77 2.71
C VAL A 124 8.05 -5.56 3.24
N PRO A 125 7.48 -4.34 3.19
CA PRO A 125 8.11 -3.16 3.76
C PRO A 125 7.88 -3.08 5.28
N GLU A 126 8.86 -2.59 6.03
CA GLU A 126 8.72 -2.26 7.45
C GLU A 126 9.38 -0.91 7.74
N PHE A 127 8.66 -0.03 8.44
CA PHE A 127 9.19 1.26 8.86
C PHE A 127 9.96 1.12 10.17
N THR A 128 11.15 1.72 10.21
CA THR A 128 11.88 1.98 11.44
C THR A 128 11.70 3.44 11.82
N TYR A 129 11.29 3.69 13.04
CA TYR A 129 11.15 5.03 13.62
C TYR A 129 12.32 5.28 14.57
N ASP A 130 12.64 6.55 14.83
CA ASP A 130 13.52 6.83 15.95
C ASP A 130 12.84 6.38 17.23
N GLU A 131 13.54 5.57 18.02
CA GLU A 131 13.18 5.39 19.43
C GLU A 131 13.16 6.80 20.01
N PHE A 132 12.04 7.21 20.64
CA PHE A 132 11.98 8.45 21.39
C PHE A 132 13.27 8.52 22.19
N GLY A 133 14.16 9.46 21.84
CA GLY A 133 15.48 9.50 22.44
C GLY A 133 15.31 9.46 23.95
N ASP A 134 16.30 8.90 24.65
CA ASP A 134 16.63 9.32 26.02
C ASP A 134 16.70 10.86 25.99
N THR A 135 15.55 11.50 26.09
CA THR A 135 15.41 12.93 26.01
C THR A 135 15.70 13.32 27.42
N ASP A 136 16.86 13.93 27.61
CA ASP A 136 17.34 14.55 28.82
C ASP A 136 16.20 14.79 29.82
N LEU A 137 16.30 14.15 30.99
CA LEU A 137 15.41 14.31 32.15
C LEU A 137 15.26 15.79 32.61
N ASP A 138 15.90 16.74 31.93
CA ASP A 138 15.86 18.18 32.14
C ASP A 138 15.01 18.95 31.11
N SER A 139 14.39 18.31 30.11
CA SER A 139 13.42 18.97 29.20
C SER A 139 12.03 19.11 29.84
N VAL A 140 11.99 19.79 30.98
CA VAL A 140 10.74 20.15 31.64
C VAL A 140 10.06 21.25 30.81
N PHE A 141 8.90 20.93 30.24
CA PHE A 141 7.95 21.82 29.55
C PHE A 141 8.21 22.12 28.06
N GLU A 142 7.94 21.15 27.18
CA GLU A 142 7.09 21.42 26.02
C GLU A 142 5.95 20.39 25.97
N PRO A 143 4.68 20.81 25.90
CA PRO A 143 3.56 19.87 25.90
C PRO A 143 3.61 19.03 24.63
N GLU A 144 3.65 17.71 24.81
CA GLU A 144 3.48 16.63 23.82
C GLU A 144 3.13 17.12 22.43
N SER A 145 4.16 17.28 21.60
CA SER A 145 3.97 17.51 20.19
C SER A 145 3.25 16.25 19.64
N ARG A 146 1.97 16.39 19.25
CA ARG A 146 1.11 15.38 18.59
C ARG A 146 1.66 14.88 17.24
N PHE A 147 2.96 14.94 17.01
CA PHE A 147 3.58 14.50 15.77
C PHE A 147 3.69 12.99 15.81
N GLU A 148 3.00 12.33 14.89
CA GLU A 148 3.34 10.95 14.53
C GLU A 148 4.83 10.91 14.19
N PRO A 149 5.62 9.99 14.78
CA PRO A 149 7.05 9.97 14.58
C PRO A 149 7.38 9.81 13.10
N GLU A 150 8.27 10.65 12.56
CA GLU A 150 8.70 10.54 11.17
C GLU A 150 9.51 9.24 10.99
N PRO A 151 9.26 8.46 9.91
CA PRO A 151 10.00 7.25 9.64
C PRO A 151 11.46 7.55 9.31
N ARG A 152 12.38 6.92 10.03
CA ARG A 152 13.83 7.06 9.82
C ARG A 152 14.33 6.16 8.70
N ALA A 153 13.79 4.96 8.58
CA ALA A 153 14.19 4.02 7.53
C ALA A 153 13.03 3.14 7.09
N LEU A 154 13.15 2.59 5.88
CA LEU A 154 12.24 1.58 5.35
C LEU A 154 13.04 0.34 4.94
N SER A 155 12.86 -0.76 5.66
CA SER A 155 13.48 -2.05 5.35
C SER A 155 12.54 -2.89 4.47
N TRP A 156 13.12 -3.61 3.51
CA TRP A 156 12.41 -4.53 2.62
C TRP A 156 12.88 -5.96 2.87
N THR A 157 12.02 -6.77 3.47
CA THR A 157 12.32 -8.19 3.70
C THR A 157 11.87 -9.01 2.49
N VAL A 158 12.79 -9.76 1.89
CA VAL A 158 12.56 -10.55 0.67
C VAL A 158 12.38 -12.03 0.99
N TYR A 159 11.25 -12.59 0.61
CA TYR A 159 10.86 -13.98 0.85
C TYR A 159 10.90 -14.78 -0.45
N SER A 160 11.28 -16.05 -0.38
CA SER A 160 11.00 -16.97 -1.46
C SER A 160 9.50 -17.25 -1.49
N VAL A 161 8.88 -17.13 -2.66
CA VAL A 161 7.47 -17.48 -2.85
C VAL A 161 7.36 -18.52 -3.95
N PRO A 162 6.41 -19.48 -3.86
CA PRO A 162 6.11 -20.34 -4.99
C PRO A 162 5.59 -19.50 -6.14
N ARG A 163 5.65 -20.03 -7.37
CA ARG A 163 4.97 -19.39 -8.50
C ARG A 163 3.50 -19.10 -8.18
N ILE A 164 3.12 -17.82 -8.24
CA ILE A 164 1.75 -17.36 -8.02
C ILE A 164 1.05 -17.32 -9.38
N PRO A 165 -0.06 -18.07 -9.59
CA PRO A 165 -0.83 -17.95 -10.82
C PRO A 165 -1.42 -16.55 -10.94
N ALA A 166 -1.53 -16.05 -12.18
CA ALA A 166 -2.16 -14.77 -12.44
C ALA A 166 -3.60 -14.78 -11.87
N GLY A 167 -3.92 -13.77 -11.06
CA GLY A 167 -5.25 -13.59 -10.52
C GLY A 167 -6.27 -13.26 -11.61
N PRO A 168 -7.58 -13.25 -11.28
CA PRO A 168 -8.59 -12.78 -12.21
C PRO A 168 -8.32 -11.30 -12.54
N TYR A 169 -8.27 -10.99 -13.84
CA TYR A 169 -8.15 -9.61 -14.31
C TYR A 169 -9.41 -8.83 -13.96
N ILE A 170 -9.24 -7.69 -13.29
CA ILE A 170 -10.35 -6.80 -12.95
C ILE A 170 -10.29 -5.60 -13.88
N GLY A 171 -11.30 -5.48 -14.74
CA GLY A 171 -11.39 -4.37 -15.68
C GLY A 171 -11.52 -3.03 -14.94
N LEU A 172 -10.67 -2.05 -15.27
CA LEU A 172 -10.72 -0.72 -14.67
C LEU A 172 -12.12 -0.08 -14.75
N GLY A 173 -12.84 -0.28 -15.85
CA GLY A 173 -14.19 0.27 -16.02
C GLY A 173 -15.25 -0.39 -15.14
N GLU A 174 -15.15 -1.69 -14.94
CA GLU A 174 -16.03 -2.45 -14.03
C GLU A 174 -15.77 -2.01 -12.58
N ALA A 175 -14.50 -1.98 -12.17
CA ALA A 175 -14.14 -1.57 -10.81
C ALA A 175 -14.53 -0.10 -10.51
N GLU A 176 -14.42 0.78 -11.50
CA GLU A 176 -14.86 2.17 -11.39
C GLU A 176 -16.39 2.29 -11.27
N TYR A 177 -17.14 1.46 -12.00
CA TYR A 177 -18.60 1.40 -11.89
C TYR A 177 -19.02 0.89 -10.51
N GLU A 178 -18.48 -0.24 -10.08
CA GLU A 178 -18.74 -0.84 -8.76
C GLU A 178 -18.41 0.12 -7.63
N LEU A 179 -17.30 0.87 -7.72
CA LEU A 179 -16.96 1.90 -6.73
C LEU A 179 -18.04 2.98 -6.63
N ARG A 180 -18.55 3.48 -7.76
CA ARG A 180 -19.61 4.51 -7.74
C ARG A 180 -20.92 3.97 -7.18
N ASP A 181 -21.25 2.73 -7.52
CA ASP A 181 -22.47 2.09 -7.04
C ASP A 181 -22.40 1.82 -5.53
N ALA A 182 -21.28 1.29 -5.04
CA ALA A 182 -21.05 1.05 -3.62
C ALA A 182 -21.06 2.34 -2.80
N VAL A 183 -20.44 3.42 -3.28
CA VAL A 183 -20.48 4.74 -2.61
C VAL A 183 -21.92 5.25 -2.51
N ARG A 184 -22.72 5.12 -3.57
CA ARG A 184 -24.13 5.51 -3.56
C ARG A 184 -24.92 4.68 -2.54
N SER A 185 -24.78 3.36 -2.58
CA SER A 185 -25.46 2.45 -1.66
C SER A 185 -25.10 2.72 -0.19
N ALA A 186 -23.81 2.97 0.10
CA ALA A 186 -23.36 3.33 1.43
C ALA A 186 -23.93 4.69 1.90
N ALA A 187 -23.98 5.69 1.02
CA ALA A 187 -24.59 6.98 1.33
C ALA A 187 -26.10 6.84 1.64
N ASP A 188 -26.84 6.06 0.86
CA ASP A 188 -28.27 5.79 1.10
C ASP A 188 -28.51 5.07 2.43
N ALA A 189 -27.66 4.09 2.76
CA ALA A 189 -27.70 3.39 4.05
C ALA A 189 -27.42 4.34 5.23
N LEU A 190 -26.41 5.20 5.12
CA LEU A 190 -26.08 6.19 6.14
C LEU A 190 -27.17 7.25 6.34
N VAL A 191 -27.82 7.71 5.25
CA VAL A 191 -28.97 8.63 5.36
C VAL A 191 -30.12 7.98 6.13
N THR A 192 -30.39 6.71 5.85
CA THR A 192 -31.42 5.93 6.54
C THR A 192 -31.10 5.78 8.04
N LEU A 193 -29.82 5.57 8.39
CA LEU A 193 -29.35 5.48 9.78
C LEU A 193 -29.36 6.84 10.49
N ARG A 194 -29.05 7.94 9.79
CA ARG A 194 -28.96 9.30 10.33
C ARG A 194 -30.33 9.92 10.64
N ALA A 195 -31.43 9.33 10.17
CA ALA A 195 -32.78 9.77 10.49
C ALA A 195 -33.15 9.73 11.99
N GLY A 196 -32.25 9.26 12.88
CA GLY A 196 -32.44 9.24 14.33
C GLY A 196 -31.30 9.83 15.19
N VAL A 197 -30.16 10.30 14.63
CA VAL A 197 -28.96 10.62 15.44
C VAL A 197 -28.18 11.83 14.91
N GLY A 198 -27.81 12.75 15.81
CA GLY A 198 -26.90 13.86 15.52
C GLY A 198 -25.44 13.44 15.74
N PHE A 199 -24.64 13.37 14.67
CA PHE A 199 -23.20 13.30 14.76
C PHE A 199 -22.65 14.72 14.94
N ASP A 200 -22.10 15.03 16.11
CA ASP A 200 -21.30 16.24 16.32
C ASP A 200 -19.83 15.83 16.25
N ALA A 201 -19.24 15.94 15.06
CA ALA A 201 -17.84 15.69 14.82
C ALA A 201 -17.17 17.03 14.49
N GLU A 202 -16.06 17.30 15.16
CA GLU A 202 -15.24 18.49 14.94
C GLU A 202 -14.61 18.38 13.53
N ASP A 203 -15.16 19.11 12.57
CA ASP A 203 -14.75 19.20 11.15
C ASP A 203 -14.24 17.89 10.46
N PRO A 204 -15.14 16.94 10.10
CA PRO A 204 -14.78 15.73 9.36
C PRO A 204 -14.14 16.01 8.00
N ARG A 205 -14.47 17.14 7.37
CA ARG A 205 -13.93 17.49 6.04
C ARG A 205 -12.48 17.90 6.17
N GLY A 206 -12.14 18.71 7.17
CA GLY A 206 -10.76 19.06 7.50
C GLY A 206 -9.90 17.82 7.77
N MET A 207 -10.42 16.85 8.53
CA MET A 207 -9.72 15.58 8.78
C MET A 207 -9.48 14.76 7.50
N VAL A 208 -10.48 14.65 6.62
CA VAL A 208 -10.30 13.95 5.33
C VAL A 208 -9.24 14.64 4.49
N GLU A 209 -9.26 15.97 4.41
CA GLU A 209 -8.24 16.74 3.69
C GLU A 209 -6.84 16.57 4.30
N GLN A 210 -6.72 16.46 5.62
CA GLN A 210 -5.45 16.19 6.31
C GLN A 210 -4.88 14.83 5.90
N ILE A 211 -5.71 13.77 5.90
CA ILE A 211 -5.29 12.43 5.43
C ILE A 211 -4.88 12.47 3.96
N LEU A 212 -5.64 13.17 3.11
CA LEU A 212 -5.34 13.26 1.69
C LEU A 212 -4.08 14.09 1.39
N ALA A 213 -3.78 15.10 2.22
CA ALA A 213 -2.60 15.94 2.05
C ALA A 213 -1.29 15.14 2.16
N ALA A 214 -1.21 14.17 3.08
CA ALA A 214 -0.04 13.29 3.21
C ALA A 214 0.27 12.53 1.91
N GLY A 215 -0.78 12.16 1.16
CA GLY A 215 -0.63 11.44 -0.11
C GLY A 215 -0.18 12.31 -1.31
N ARG A 216 -0.31 13.64 -1.23
CA ARG A 216 -0.08 14.54 -2.39
C ARG A 216 1.38 14.67 -2.79
N ALA A 217 2.32 14.33 -1.90
CA ALA A 217 3.74 14.36 -2.21
C ALA A 217 4.14 13.24 -3.19
N HIS A 218 3.42 12.12 -3.18
CA HIS A 218 3.77 10.95 -4.00
C HIS A 218 3.42 11.18 -5.47
N ARG A 219 4.46 11.13 -6.31
CA ARG A 219 4.34 11.28 -7.77
C ARG A 219 3.94 9.97 -8.43
N ILE A 220 3.22 10.09 -9.54
CA ILE A 220 2.85 9.00 -10.44
C ILE A 220 3.73 9.07 -11.68
N PRO A 221 4.17 7.94 -12.26
CA PRO A 221 4.86 7.94 -13.53
C PRO A 221 4.04 8.58 -14.67
N ASP A 222 4.70 9.30 -15.57
CA ASP A 222 4.06 10.06 -16.67
C ASP A 222 3.24 9.21 -17.66
N HIS A 223 3.58 7.93 -17.79
CA HIS A 223 2.88 7.00 -18.67
C HIS A 223 1.53 6.52 -18.09
N ALA A 224 1.23 6.85 -16.83
CA ALA A 224 0.01 6.42 -16.16
C ALA A 224 -1.26 6.96 -16.86
N PRO A 225 -2.26 6.10 -17.17
CA PRO A 225 -3.48 6.55 -17.83
C PRO A 225 -4.29 7.48 -16.91
N THR A 226 -4.71 8.64 -17.42
CA THR A 226 -5.50 9.63 -16.67
C THR A 226 -6.74 9.02 -16.01
N ARG A 227 -7.38 8.06 -16.68
CA ARG A 227 -8.54 7.34 -16.12
C ARG A 227 -8.17 6.51 -14.90
N ALA A 228 -7.02 5.82 -14.92
CA ALA A 228 -6.55 5.00 -13.80
C ALA A 228 -6.17 5.88 -12.60
N VAL A 229 -5.47 6.99 -12.84
CA VAL A 229 -5.14 7.99 -11.82
C VAL A 229 -6.39 8.52 -11.13
N ARG A 230 -7.42 8.92 -11.90
CA ARG A 230 -8.70 9.39 -11.34
C ARG A 230 -9.39 8.34 -10.47
N VAL A 231 -9.36 7.07 -10.87
CA VAL A 231 -9.96 5.98 -10.07
C VAL A 231 -9.17 5.77 -8.78
N LEU A 232 -7.83 5.83 -8.85
CA LEU A 232 -6.96 5.71 -7.68
C LEU A 232 -7.18 6.86 -6.68
N GLU A 233 -7.28 8.10 -7.16
CA GLU A 233 -7.59 9.28 -6.35
C GLU A 233 -8.97 9.20 -5.70
N ASN A 234 -9.99 8.79 -6.47
CA ASN A 234 -11.34 8.61 -5.93
C ASN A 234 -11.37 7.50 -4.86
N ALA A 235 -10.69 6.39 -5.10
CA ALA A 235 -10.55 5.32 -4.11
C ALA A 235 -9.83 5.83 -2.84
N ALA A 236 -8.76 6.64 -2.97
CA ALA A 236 -8.07 7.24 -1.84
C ALA A 236 -8.95 8.22 -1.05
N HIS A 237 -9.79 9.01 -1.74
CA HIS A 237 -10.76 9.90 -1.10
C HIS A 237 -11.78 9.12 -0.27
N VAL A 238 -12.36 8.04 -0.85
CA VAL A 238 -13.33 7.21 -0.14
C VAL A 238 -12.67 6.45 1.03
N ASP A 239 -11.45 5.92 0.85
CA ASP A 239 -10.65 5.34 1.93
C ASP A 239 -10.48 6.34 3.09
N ALA A 240 -10.16 7.60 2.79
CA ALA A 240 -9.99 8.65 3.82
C ALA A 240 -11.31 8.96 4.55
N ILE A 241 -12.46 8.99 3.84
CA ILE A 241 -13.78 9.13 4.48
C ILE A 241 -14.05 7.97 5.43
N ILE A 242 -13.74 6.73 5.02
CA ILE A 242 -13.92 5.54 5.86
C ILE A 242 -13.02 5.64 7.10
N ALA A 243 -11.74 5.98 6.93
CA ALA A 243 -10.79 6.12 8.03
C ALA A 243 -11.22 7.17 9.06
N VAL A 244 -11.63 8.37 8.60
CA VAL A 244 -12.17 9.42 9.46
C VAL A 244 -13.44 8.94 10.16
N SER A 245 -14.33 8.24 9.45
CA SER A 245 -15.57 7.72 10.04
C SER A 245 -15.30 6.67 11.14
N SER A 246 -14.28 5.83 10.97
CA SER A 246 -13.85 4.85 11.98
C SER A 246 -13.14 5.49 13.17
N GLY A 247 -12.34 6.55 12.95
CA GLY A 247 -11.61 7.26 14.01
C GLY A 247 -12.46 8.27 14.81
N LEU A 248 -13.54 8.77 14.22
CA LEU A 248 -14.46 9.73 14.85
C LEU A 248 -15.44 9.11 15.86
N ILE A 249 -15.36 7.81 16.14
CA ILE A 249 -16.21 7.13 17.13
C ILE A 249 -15.65 7.43 18.54
N PRO A 250 -16.24 8.34 19.33
CA PRO A 250 -15.74 8.63 20.66
C PRO A 250 -16.14 7.49 21.59
N SER A 251 -15.23 7.05 22.46
CA SER A 251 -15.46 5.97 23.43
C SER A 251 -16.50 6.31 24.52
N GLY A 252 -17.18 7.45 24.44
CA GLY A 252 -18.21 7.88 25.37
C GLY A 252 -19.39 8.51 24.63
N LEU A 253 -20.57 7.90 24.79
CA LEU A 253 -21.92 8.34 24.38
C LEU A 253 -22.54 7.78 23.09
N GLN A 254 -21.95 6.78 22.42
CA GLN A 254 -22.67 5.98 21.41
C GLN A 254 -22.89 4.55 21.92
N SER A 255 -24.06 3.96 21.65
CA SER A 255 -24.28 2.55 22.01
C SER A 255 -23.39 1.66 21.13
N ALA A 256 -22.75 0.63 21.72
CA ALA A 256 -21.91 -0.29 20.97
C ALA A 256 -22.62 -0.93 19.75
N SER A 257 -23.95 -1.05 19.81
CA SER A 257 -24.79 -1.51 18.70
C SER A 257 -24.83 -0.57 17.50
N GLU A 258 -24.84 0.75 17.69
CA GLU A 258 -24.89 1.73 16.59
C GLU A 258 -23.56 1.78 15.84
N VAL A 259 -22.45 1.67 16.58
CA VAL A 259 -21.10 1.54 16.03
C VAL A 259 -20.96 0.27 15.20
N GLN A 260 -21.49 -0.85 15.70
CA GLN A 260 -21.49 -2.13 14.99
C GLN A 260 -22.29 -2.05 13.68
N ILE A 261 -23.46 -1.39 13.69
CA ILE A 261 -24.32 -1.23 12.51
C ILE A 261 -23.66 -0.33 11.45
N ALA A 262 -23.00 0.76 11.87
CA ALA A 262 -22.27 1.63 10.95
C ALA A 262 -21.06 0.91 10.32
N ASP A 263 -20.29 0.15 11.11
CA ASP A 263 -19.18 -0.67 10.60
C ASP A 263 -19.67 -1.74 9.61
N GLU A 264 -20.77 -2.42 9.94
CA GLU A 264 -21.37 -3.43 9.06
C GLU A 264 -21.86 -2.82 7.73
N ALA A 265 -22.41 -1.60 7.76
CA ALA A 265 -22.82 -0.87 6.56
C ALA A 265 -21.63 -0.44 5.68
N LEU A 266 -20.48 -0.11 6.28
CA LEU A 266 -19.29 0.36 5.55
C LEU A 266 -18.37 -0.76 5.08
N ARG A 267 -18.42 -1.95 5.70
CA ARG A 267 -17.56 -3.10 5.33
C ARG A 267 -17.61 -3.49 3.84
N PRO A 268 -18.79 -3.54 3.16
CA PRO A 268 -18.85 -3.78 1.72
C PRO A 268 -18.11 -2.73 0.90
N LEU A 269 -18.17 -1.46 1.32
CA LEU A 269 -17.52 -0.34 0.64
C LEU A 269 -15.99 -0.48 0.69
N SER A 270 -15.41 -0.79 1.86
CA SER A 270 -13.95 -0.99 2.00
C SER A 270 -13.40 -2.04 1.03
N ARG A 271 -14.16 -3.12 0.80
CA ARG A 271 -13.79 -4.16 -0.18
C ARG A 271 -13.77 -3.61 -1.60
N VAL A 272 -14.81 -2.88 -2.01
CA VAL A 272 -14.92 -2.32 -3.36
C VAL A 272 -13.86 -1.24 -3.61
N VAL A 273 -13.57 -0.39 -2.62
CA VAL A 273 -12.52 0.64 -2.72
C VAL A 273 -11.16 0.00 -2.97
N ARG A 274 -10.82 -1.05 -2.24
CA ARG A 274 -9.59 -1.81 -2.48
C ARG A 274 -9.57 -2.45 -3.87
N THR A 275 -10.67 -3.05 -4.32
CA THR A 275 -10.75 -3.61 -5.67
C THR A 275 -10.52 -2.56 -6.75
N ALA A 276 -11.12 -1.37 -6.62
CA ALA A 276 -10.90 -0.25 -7.53
C ALA A 276 -9.46 0.26 -7.52
N ARG A 277 -8.85 0.34 -6.34
CA ARG A 277 -7.43 0.68 -6.17
C ARG A 277 -6.52 -0.32 -6.87
N MET A 278 -6.75 -1.62 -6.67
CA MET A 278 -5.99 -2.68 -7.32
C MET A 278 -6.13 -2.65 -8.84
N ALA A 279 -7.33 -2.47 -9.38
CA ALA A 279 -7.56 -2.37 -10.82
C ALA A 279 -6.91 -1.11 -11.44
N ALA A 280 -6.91 0.01 -10.71
CA ALA A 280 -6.22 1.24 -11.13
C ALA A 280 -4.70 1.05 -11.16
N LEU A 281 -4.13 0.48 -10.10
CA LEU A 281 -2.70 0.17 -10.04
C LEU A 281 -2.32 -0.79 -11.17
N GLU A 282 -3.04 -1.89 -11.35
CA GLU A 282 -2.80 -2.85 -12.43
C GLU A 282 -2.83 -2.19 -13.81
N ALA A 283 -3.77 -1.28 -14.07
CA ALA A 283 -3.83 -0.52 -15.32
C ALA A 283 -2.60 0.38 -15.53
N ILE A 284 -2.07 0.99 -14.46
CA ILE A 284 -0.83 1.79 -14.49
C ILE A 284 0.37 0.86 -14.78
N LEU A 285 0.50 -0.25 -14.05
CA LEU A 285 1.61 -1.20 -14.23
C LEU A 285 1.70 -1.69 -15.69
N HIS A 286 0.57 -2.06 -16.29
CA HIS A 286 0.52 -2.53 -17.67
C HIS A 286 0.78 -1.42 -18.69
N SER A 287 0.49 -0.16 -18.38
CA SER A 287 0.67 0.93 -19.33
C SER A 287 2.14 1.23 -19.63
N ALA A 288 3.06 0.91 -18.71
CA ALA A 288 4.51 1.01 -18.93
C ALA A 288 4.99 0.15 -20.11
N TRP A 289 4.33 -0.97 -20.38
CA TRP A 289 4.76 -2.00 -21.33
C TRP A 289 4.03 -1.93 -22.68
N ARG A 290 3.30 -0.85 -22.97
CA ARG A 290 2.55 -0.68 -24.24
C ARG A 290 3.34 0.05 -25.34
N GLY A 291 4.59 0.42 -25.06
CA GLY A 291 5.50 1.11 -25.98
C GLY A 291 6.13 0.21 -27.03
#